data_AF-A0A072TGX2-F1
#
_entry.id   AF-A0A072TGX2-F1
#
_cell.length_a   1.000
_cell.length_b   1.000
_cell.length_c   1.000
_cell.angle_alpha   90.00
_cell.angle_beta   90.00
_cell.angle_gamma   90.00
#
_symmetry.space_group_name_H-M   'P 1'
#
loop_
_entity.id
_entity.type
_entity.pdbx_description
1 polymer ?
#
loop_
_entity_poly.entity_id
_entity_poly.type
_entity_poly.pdbx_seq_one_letter_code
_entity_poly.pdbx_strand_id
1 'polypeptide(L)'
;MYEVRPDRRTIDLSVNSLSGKVSMELFRLVQVQTLNLSHNHFTGTIPKKIGGMKNMESLDLSNNKFCGEIPQSMSHLNFLGYLNLSCNNFNGTIPMGTQLQSFNASSYIANPELCRTPLKSCTTKEENPKTAKPYTENEDDDSAKESLYLGMGIGFAVGFWGIFGSLFLITKWRHAYYRFIDRVGDKLYVTSIVNFRDMKPAAHQELLINYYAKGLDGNNYLLPLKVAKQI
;
A
#
# COMPACT_ATOMS: atom_id res chain seq x y z
N MET A 1 13.51 -1.93 5.69
CA MET A 1 13.72 -3.11 6.56
C MET A 1 13.00 -2.85 7.87
N TYR A 2 12.27 -3.83 8.40
CA TYR A 2 11.69 -3.72 9.75
C TYR A 2 12.69 -4.35 10.74
N GLU A 3 13.17 -3.59 11.73
CA GLU A 3 13.91 -4.16 12.87
C GLU A 3 12.94 -5.02 13.70
N VAL A 4 13.01 -6.34 13.54
CA VAL A 4 12.32 -7.27 14.43
C VAL A 4 13.11 -7.33 15.73
N ARG A 5 12.73 -6.51 16.72
CA ARG A 5 13.23 -6.61 18.09
C ARG A 5 12.58 -7.83 18.76
N PRO A 6 13.34 -8.87 19.15
CA PRO A 6 12.76 -10.14 19.61
C PRO A 6 11.94 -10.02 20.90
N ASP A 7 12.23 -9.02 21.73
CA ASP A 7 11.47 -8.76 22.98
C ASP A 7 10.14 -8.03 22.76
N ARG A 8 9.89 -7.49 21.56
CA ARG A 8 8.79 -6.56 21.30
C ARG A 8 7.51 -7.30 20.92
N ARG A 9 6.58 -7.38 21.88
CA ARG A 9 5.29 -8.08 21.72
C ARG A 9 4.42 -7.41 20.66
N THR A 10 4.39 -8.04 19.49
CA THR A 10 3.83 -7.48 18.26
C THR A 10 2.68 -8.34 17.75
N ILE A 11 1.56 -7.70 17.41
CA ILE A 11 0.45 -8.29 16.65
C ILE A 11 0.39 -7.55 15.32
N ASP A 12 0.73 -8.24 14.24
CA ASP A 12 0.56 -7.75 12.88
C ASP A 12 -0.45 -8.64 12.14
N LEU A 13 -1.54 -8.04 11.71
CA LEU A 13 -2.60 -8.64 10.89
C LEU A 13 -2.86 -7.79 9.63
N SER A 14 -1.91 -6.96 9.25
CA SER A 14 -2.07 -6.01 8.16
C SER A 14 -2.14 -6.67 6.78
N VAL A 15 -2.62 -5.92 5.78
CA VAL A 15 -2.68 -6.34 4.37
C VAL A 15 -3.45 -7.65 4.20
N ASN A 16 -4.68 -7.67 4.71
CA ASN A 16 -5.58 -8.83 4.67
C ASN A 16 -7.01 -8.39 4.29
N SER A 17 -7.92 -9.35 4.16
CA SER A 17 -9.35 -9.08 3.92
C SER A 17 -10.21 -9.28 5.17
N LEU A 18 -9.64 -9.10 6.37
CA LEU A 18 -10.37 -9.24 7.63
C LEU A 18 -11.45 -8.15 7.73
N SER A 19 -12.63 -8.52 8.21
CA SER A 19 -13.81 -7.65 8.20
C SER A 19 -14.65 -7.80 9.46
N GLY A 20 -15.70 -6.98 9.58
CA GLY A 20 -16.52 -6.90 10.79
C GLY A 20 -15.88 -6.02 11.87
N LYS A 21 -16.32 -6.18 13.12
CA LYS A 21 -15.86 -5.36 14.25
C LYS A 21 -14.69 -6.04 14.95
N VAL A 22 -13.64 -5.28 15.30
CA VAL A 22 -12.57 -5.77 16.16
C VAL A 22 -13.12 -6.06 17.55
N SER A 23 -12.85 -7.25 18.09
CA SER A 23 -13.30 -7.63 19.43
C SER A 23 -12.70 -6.73 20.51
N MET A 24 -13.52 -6.34 21.49
CA MET A 24 -13.08 -5.47 22.60
C MET A 24 -11.93 -6.07 23.42
N GLU A 25 -11.79 -7.40 23.41
CA GLU A 25 -10.74 -8.12 24.16
C GLU A 25 -9.34 -7.88 23.57
N LEU A 26 -9.21 -7.58 22.27
CA LEU A 26 -7.92 -7.17 21.69
C LEU A 26 -7.37 -5.92 22.38
N PHE A 27 -8.27 -4.97 22.70
CA PHE A 27 -7.94 -3.72 23.38
C PHE A 27 -7.70 -3.88 24.90
N ARG A 28 -7.60 -5.12 25.40
CA ARG A 28 -7.25 -5.46 26.79
C ARG A 28 -5.87 -6.11 26.92
N LEU A 29 -5.17 -6.35 25.82
CA LEU A 29 -3.86 -7.00 25.80
C LEU A 29 -2.76 -6.02 26.28
N VAL A 30 -2.67 -5.82 27.59
CA VAL A 30 -1.76 -4.84 28.25
C VAL A 30 -0.28 -5.04 27.95
N GLN A 31 0.11 -6.22 27.48
CA GLN A 31 1.49 -6.58 27.16
C GLN A 31 1.88 -6.25 25.70
N VAL A 32 0.95 -5.88 24.83
CA VAL A 32 1.23 -5.59 23.41
C VAL A 32 1.87 -4.21 23.26
N GLN A 33 2.97 -4.16 22.52
CA GLN A 33 3.73 -2.94 22.18
C GLN A 33 3.48 -2.49 20.73
N THR A 34 3.18 -3.43 19.83
CA THR A 34 2.84 -3.12 18.43
C THR A 34 1.50 -3.74 18.09
N LEU A 35 0.58 -2.92 17.58
CA LEU A 35 -0.64 -3.40 16.95
C LEU A 35 -0.75 -2.80 15.56
N ASN A 36 -0.65 -3.65 14.54
CA ASN A 36 -0.85 -3.28 13.14
C ASN A 36 -2.05 -4.06 12.58
N LEU A 37 -3.15 -3.34 12.33
CA LEU A 37 -4.36 -3.85 11.68
C LEU A 37 -4.60 -3.20 10.31
N SER A 38 -3.60 -2.50 9.77
CA SER A 38 -3.75 -1.66 8.57
C SER A 38 -4.14 -2.45 7.32
N HIS A 39 -4.69 -1.78 6.32
CA HIS A 39 -5.08 -2.39 5.03
C HIS A 39 -5.99 -3.62 5.21
N ASN A 40 -7.15 -3.40 5.82
CA ASN A 40 -8.18 -4.41 6.06
C ASN A 40 -9.58 -3.81 5.82
N HIS A 41 -10.64 -4.49 6.25
CA HIS A 41 -12.04 -4.05 6.16
C HIS A 41 -12.71 -4.00 7.54
N PHE A 42 -11.94 -3.74 8.61
CA PHE A 42 -12.48 -3.59 9.95
C PHE A 42 -13.42 -2.38 10.05
N THR A 43 -14.46 -2.52 10.87
CA THR A 43 -15.57 -1.57 11.03
C THR A 43 -15.88 -1.31 12.50
N GLY A 44 -16.66 -0.26 12.76
CA GLY A 44 -17.07 0.12 14.11
C GLY A 44 -16.09 1.05 14.81
N THR A 45 -16.29 1.26 16.11
CA THR A 45 -15.57 2.28 16.89
C THR A 45 -14.38 1.70 17.65
N ILE A 46 -13.38 2.53 17.95
CA ILE A 46 -12.32 2.16 18.89
C ILE A 46 -12.91 2.23 20.32
N PRO A 47 -12.89 1.14 21.11
CA PRO A 47 -13.43 1.17 22.46
C PRO A 47 -12.51 1.94 23.41
N LYS A 48 -13.09 2.66 24.37
CA LYS A 48 -12.36 3.40 25.43
C LYS A 48 -11.38 2.53 26.24
N LYS A 49 -11.52 1.20 26.16
CA LYS A 49 -10.63 0.23 26.82
C LYS A 49 -9.18 0.29 26.30
N ILE A 50 -8.96 0.79 25.07
CA ILE A 50 -7.63 0.97 24.48
C ILE A 50 -6.65 1.70 25.39
N GLY A 51 -7.11 2.69 26.18
CA GLY A 51 -6.26 3.42 27.14
C GLY A 51 -5.68 2.58 28.29
N GLY A 52 -6.05 1.28 28.39
CA GLY A 52 -5.44 0.29 29.27
C GLY A 52 -4.20 -0.40 28.69
N MET A 53 -3.93 -0.28 27.38
CA MET A 53 -2.78 -0.90 26.71
C MET A 53 -1.48 -0.12 26.97
N LYS A 54 -1.06 -0.04 28.24
CA LYS A 54 -0.04 0.91 28.71
C LYS A 54 1.31 0.82 27.99
N ASN A 55 1.69 -0.38 27.54
CA ASN A 55 2.96 -0.61 26.86
C ASN A 55 2.90 -0.37 25.33
N MET A 56 1.80 0.16 24.79
CA MET A 56 1.68 0.40 23.33
C MET A 56 2.69 1.46 22.87
N GLU A 57 3.59 1.05 21.96
CA GLU A 57 4.60 1.90 21.32
C GLU A 57 4.19 2.30 19.90
N SER A 58 3.42 1.44 19.20
CA SER A 58 3.09 1.61 17.79
C SER A 58 1.69 1.08 17.48
N LEU A 59 0.81 1.97 17.01
CA LEU A 59 -0.55 1.63 16.61
C LEU A 59 -0.82 2.05 15.16
N ASP A 60 -1.04 1.08 14.28
CA ASP A 60 -1.52 1.33 12.91
C ASP A 60 -2.90 0.69 12.69
N LEU A 61 -3.90 1.54 12.43
CA LEU A 61 -5.27 1.18 12.09
C LEU A 61 -5.66 1.72 10.71
N SER A 62 -4.70 2.20 9.92
CA SER A 62 -4.96 2.88 8.65
C SER A 62 -5.60 1.98 7.59
N ASN A 63 -6.20 2.60 6.57
CA ASN A 63 -6.80 1.89 5.42
C ASN A 63 -7.81 0.82 5.87
N ASN A 64 -8.79 1.26 6.65
CA ASN A 64 -9.88 0.46 7.21
C ASN A 64 -11.21 1.24 7.11
N LYS A 65 -12.26 0.76 7.79
CA LYS A 65 -13.58 1.40 7.85
C LYS A 65 -14.00 1.67 9.31
N PHE A 66 -13.04 1.95 10.18
CA PHE A 66 -13.34 2.38 11.55
C PHE A 66 -14.07 3.72 11.55
N CYS A 67 -14.97 3.93 12.51
CA CYS A 67 -15.83 5.11 12.56
C CYS A 67 -16.02 5.64 13.99
N GLY A 68 -16.70 6.79 14.11
CA GLY A 68 -16.93 7.48 15.38
C GLY A 68 -15.72 8.29 15.84
N GLU A 69 -15.80 8.81 17.08
CA GLU A 69 -14.76 9.65 17.66
C GLU A 69 -13.51 8.87 18.07
N ILE A 70 -12.34 9.52 17.96
CA ILE A 70 -11.09 9.02 18.54
C ILE A 70 -11.22 9.12 20.07
N PRO A 71 -11.22 8.00 20.83
CA PRO A 71 -11.56 8.04 22.24
C PRO A 71 -10.45 8.71 23.06
N GLN A 72 -10.82 9.73 23.85
CA GLN A 72 -9.92 10.50 24.74
C GLN A 72 -8.95 9.62 25.53
N SER A 73 -9.37 8.41 25.93
CA SER A 73 -8.56 7.41 26.64
C SER A 73 -7.26 6.99 25.94
N MET A 74 -7.12 7.20 24.62
CA MET A 74 -5.86 7.01 23.88
C MET A 74 -4.75 7.98 24.33
N SER A 75 -5.09 9.07 25.03
CA SER A 75 -4.11 9.95 25.68
C SER A 75 -3.27 9.25 26.74
N HIS A 76 -3.76 8.13 27.30
CA HIS A 76 -3.08 7.40 28.38
C HIS A 76 -2.12 6.31 27.88
N LEU A 77 -1.78 6.30 26.58
CA LEU A 77 -0.83 5.40 25.93
C LEU A 77 0.58 6.02 25.97
N ASN A 78 1.14 6.19 27.17
CA ASN A 78 2.27 7.10 27.41
C ASN A 78 3.57 6.78 26.64
N PHE A 79 3.70 5.59 26.06
CA PHE A 79 4.86 5.18 25.27
C PHE A 79 4.61 5.18 23.74
N LEU A 80 3.45 5.66 23.29
CA LEU A 80 3.07 5.64 21.88
C LEU A 80 3.97 6.59 21.07
N GLY A 81 4.93 6.03 20.34
CA GLY A 81 5.84 6.75 19.44
C GLY A 81 5.39 6.75 17.98
N TYR A 82 4.51 5.82 17.58
CA TYR A 82 3.93 5.77 16.25
C TYR A 82 2.41 5.61 16.30
N LEU A 83 1.70 6.43 15.52
CA LEU A 83 0.26 6.37 15.34
C LEU A 83 -0.10 6.62 13.88
N ASN A 84 -0.98 5.79 13.33
CA ASN A 84 -1.60 6.00 12.03
C ASN A 84 -3.06 5.55 12.04
N LEU A 85 -3.96 6.49 11.82
CA LEU A 85 -5.42 6.35 11.76
C LEU A 85 -5.98 6.82 10.39
N SER A 86 -5.10 7.10 9.42
CA SER A 86 -5.49 7.63 8.12
C SER A 86 -6.36 6.67 7.31
N CYS A 87 -7.05 7.18 6.28
CA CYS A 87 -7.89 6.40 5.38
C CYS A 87 -8.93 5.54 6.14
N ASN A 88 -9.78 6.21 6.93
CA ASN A 88 -10.84 5.63 7.75
C ASN A 88 -12.08 6.55 7.73
N ASN A 89 -13.08 6.25 8.56
CA ASN A 89 -14.31 7.01 8.70
C ASN A 89 -14.46 7.64 10.10
N PHE A 90 -13.35 7.97 10.77
CA PHE A 90 -13.37 8.67 12.06
C PHE A 90 -14.01 10.05 11.92
N ASN A 91 -14.66 10.51 12.99
CA ASN A 91 -15.34 11.79 13.03
C ASN A 91 -15.11 12.56 14.33
N GLY A 92 -15.67 13.77 14.40
CA GLY A 92 -15.48 14.66 15.54
C GLY A 92 -14.07 15.26 15.54
N THR A 93 -13.47 15.39 16.73
CA THR A 93 -12.24 16.16 16.89
C THR A 93 -11.12 15.38 17.56
N ILE A 94 -9.87 15.66 17.17
CA ILE A 94 -8.69 15.07 17.83
C ILE A 94 -8.61 15.55 19.29
N PRO A 95 -8.50 14.63 20.28
CA PRO A 95 -8.34 14.93 21.71
C PRO A 95 -7.36 16.05 22.08
N MET A 96 -7.87 17.15 22.63
CA MET A 96 -7.06 18.33 22.99
C MET A 96 -6.21 18.12 24.25
N GLY A 97 -5.03 18.74 24.28
CA GLY A 97 -4.13 18.68 25.44
C GLY A 97 -3.53 17.29 25.64
N THR A 98 -3.45 16.49 24.58
CA THR A 98 -2.94 15.12 24.60
C THR A 98 -1.79 14.96 23.61
N GLN A 99 -0.94 13.97 23.85
CA GLN A 99 0.09 13.50 22.91
C GLN A 99 -0.44 13.19 21.50
N LEU A 100 -1.75 12.98 21.32
CA LEU A 100 -2.31 12.73 19.99
C LEU A 100 -2.13 13.94 19.06
N GLN A 101 -2.10 15.17 19.60
CA GLN A 101 -1.89 16.36 18.78
C GLN A 101 -0.44 16.56 18.33
N SER A 102 0.53 15.79 18.85
CA SER A 102 1.94 15.87 18.42
C SER A 102 2.27 14.98 17.23
N PHE A 103 1.37 14.08 16.81
CA PHE A 103 1.57 13.28 15.60
C PHE A 103 1.33 14.10 14.33
N ASN A 104 1.93 13.65 13.23
CA ASN A 104 1.85 14.31 11.93
C ASN A 104 0.41 14.32 11.38
N ALA A 105 0.07 15.32 10.56
CA ALA A 105 -1.19 15.36 9.82
C ALA A 105 -1.47 14.08 9.02
N SER A 106 -0.43 13.50 8.43
CA SER A 106 -0.50 12.23 7.70
C SER A 106 -1.04 11.06 8.53
N SER A 107 -0.92 11.09 9.86
CA SER A 107 -1.53 10.08 10.74
C SER A 107 -3.05 10.14 10.78
N TYR A 108 -3.68 11.19 10.25
CA TYR A 108 -5.13 11.45 10.37
C TYR A 108 -5.84 11.72 9.03
N ILE A 109 -5.10 11.99 7.94
CA ILE A 109 -5.70 12.31 6.62
C ILE A 109 -6.69 11.25 6.12
N ALA A 110 -7.53 11.65 5.16
CA ALA A 110 -8.56 10.79 4.58
C ALA A 110 -9.52 10.18 5.64
N ASN A 111 -9.91 11.01 6.61
CA ASN A 111 -11.08 10.83 7.48
C ASN A 111 -12.01 12.05 7.24
N PRO A 112 -13.14 11.90 6.54
CA PRO A 112 -13.88 13.05 5.97
C PRO A 112 -14.60 13.93 7.01
N GLU A 113 -14.95 13.36 8.16
CA GLU A 113 -15.63 14.06 9.27
C GLU A 113 -14.69 14.35 10.46
N LEU A 114 -13.41 14.00 10.35
CA LEU A 114 -12.41 14.27 11.39
C LEU A 114 -11.77 15.63 11.18
N CYS A 115 -11.71 16.44 12.23
CA CYS A 115 -11.24 17.82 12.14
C CYS A 115 -10.44 18.25 13.38
N ARG A 116 -9.93 19.50 13.33
CA ARG A 116 -8.89 20.11 14.20
C ARG A 116 -7.47 19.86 13.67
N THR A 117 -6.56 20.78 14.01
CA THR A 117 -5.12 20.62 13.84
C THR A 117 -4.67 19.21 14.27
N PRO A 118 -3.97 18.47 13.39
CA PRO A 118 -3.28 18.97 12.18
C PRO A 118 -4.12 19.13 10.88
N LEU A 119 -5.41 18.80 10.86
CA LEU A 119 -6.24 18.62 9.64
C LEU A 119 -7.10 19.83 9.20
N LYS A 120 -6.76 21.06 9.59
CA LYS A 120 -7.63 22.27 9.57
C LYS A 120 -8.75 22.23 10.64
N SER A 121 -9.20 23.43 11.05
CA SER A 121 -10.19 23.61 12.11
C SER A 121 -11.61 23.38 11.60
N CYS A 122 -12.46 22.73 12.40
CA CYS A 122 -13.89 22.66 12.13
C CYS A 122 -14.59 23.93 12.60
N THR A 123 -15.16 24.69 11.67
CA THR A 123 -16.23 25.63 11.97
C THR A 123 -17.55 24.86 12.09
N THR A 124 -18.27 25.09 13.18
CA THR A 124 -19.63 24.54 13.39
C THR A 124 -20.55 25.02 12.27
N LYS A 125 -20.96 24.09 11.41
CA LYS A 125 -22.08 24.32 10.50
C LYS A 125 -23.37 23.96 11.23
N GLU A 126 -24.05 24.97 11.76
CA GLU A 126 -25.49 24.85 11.93
C GLU A 126 -26.15 24.66 10.57
N GLU A 127 -27.24 23.92 10.58
CA GLU A 127 -28.00 23.52 9.40
C GLU A 127 -28.94 24.66 8.98
N ASN A 128 -28.81 25.17 7.75
CA ASN A 128 -29.95 25.65 6.96
C ASN A 128 -29.62 25.81 5.45
N PRO A 129 -30.60 25.67 4.54
CA PRO A 129 -30.35 25.47 3.12
C PRO A 129 -30.49 26.73 2.23
N LYS A 130 -29.73 26.75 1.13
CA LYS A 130 -29.86 27.62 -0.06
C LYS A 130 -29.64 29.14 0.14
N THR A 131 -28.54 29.66 -0.41
CA THR A 131 -28.47 30.54 -1.61
C THR A 131 -27.21 31.43 -1.60
N ALA A 132 -26.66 31.71 -2.78
CA ALA A 132 -25.59 32.67 -3.11
C ALA A 132 -24.12 32.35 -2.74
N LYS A 133 -23.24 32.70 -3.70
CA LYS A 133 -21.76 32.76 -3.73
C LYS A 133 -21.36 34.24 -3.93
N PRO A 134 -20.06 34.64 -3.95
CA PRO A 134 -18.86 34.23 -3.21
C PRO A 134 -18.17 35.48 -2.58
N TYR A 135 -16.83 35.64 -2.76
CA TYR A 135 -15.88 36.70 -2.31
C TYR A 135 -15.18 36.40 -0.96
N THR A 136 -13.92 35.93 -0.96
CA THR A 136 -12.61 36.67 -1.00
C THR A 136 -12.39 37.47 0.30
N GLU A 137 -11.26 37.48 1.00
CA GLU A 137 -9.82 37.61 0.64
C GLU A 137 -8.94 36.88 1.72
N ASN A 138 -7.62 36.61 1.65
CA ASN A 138 -6.58 36.58 0.59
C ASN A 138 -5.27 35.89 1.09
N GLU A 139 -4.44 35.40 0.15
CA GLU A 139 -2.95 35.52 0.01
C GLU A 139 -2.00 35.01 1.15
N ASP A 140 -0.85 34.34 0.92
CA ASP A 140 0.14 34.51 -0.16
C ASP A 140 0.63 33.23 -0.91
N ASP A 141 0.35 32.00 -0.46
CA ASP A 141 1.06 30.76 -0.92
C ASP A 141 0.20 29.74 -1.72
N ASP A 142 -1.12 29.91 -1.81
CA ASP A 142 -2.02 28.93 -2.47
C ASP A 142 -2.35 29.29 -3.94
N SER A 143 -2.46 30.59 -4.25
CA SER A 143 -2.79 31.12 -5.58
C SER A 143 -1.80 30.68 -6.68
N ALA A 144 -0.50 30.64 -6.34
CA ALA A 144 0.54 30.16 -7.24
C ALA A 144 0.37 28.67 -7.59
N LYS A 145 -0.09 27.83 -6.64
CA LYS A 145 -0.23 26.39 -6.86
C LYS A 145 -1.45 26.08 -7.73
N GLU A 146 -2.59 26.72 -7.47
CA GLU A 146 -3.80 26.50 -8.26
C GLU A 146 -3.63 26.95 -9.73
N SER A 147 -3.02 28.12 -9.94
CA SER A 147 -2.69 28.60 -11.30
C SER A 147 -1.65 27.73 -12.01
N LEU A 148 -0.64 27.21 -11.30
CA LEU A 148 0.32 26.24 -11.86
C LEU A 148 -0.35 24.91 -12.24
N TYR A 149 -1.21 24.33 -11.39
CA TYR A 149 -1.92 23.09 -11.72
C TYR A 149 -2.90 23.26 -12.88
N LEU A 150 -3.60 24.39 -12.97
CA LEU A 150 -4.44 24.72 -14.11
C LEU A 150 -3.61 24.83 -15.40
N GLY A 151 -2.45 25.50 -15.34
CA GLY A 151 -1.49 25.59 -16.43
C GLY A 151 -0.93 24.22 -16.86
N MET A 152 -0.60 23.34 -15.91
CA MET A 152 -0.16 21.97 -16.18
C MET A 152 -1.27 21.13 -16.83
N GLY A 153 -2.51 21.26 -16.38
CA GLY A 153 -3.66 20.55 -16.95
C GLY A 153 -3.93 20.96 -18.41
N ILE A 154 -3.92 22.28 -18.69
CA ILE A 154 -4.09 22.80 -20.06
C ILE A 154 -2.88 22.43 -20.94
N GLY A 155 -1.66 22.57 -20.42
CA GLY A 155 -0.43 22.21 -21.12
C GLY A 155 -0.35 20.73 -21.47
N PHE A 156 -0.76 19.84 -20.55
CA PHE A 156 -0.89 18.42 -20.82
C PHE A 156 -1.96 18.14 -21.88
N ALA A 157 -3.15 18.73 -21.76
CA ALA A 157 -4.21 18.54 -22.74
C ALA A 157 -3.77 18.97 -24.16
N VAL A 158 -3.18 20.16 -24.30
CA VAL A 158 -2.70 20.69 -25.60
C VAL A 158 -1.52 19.88 -26.14
N GLY A 159 -0.52 19.55 -25.31
CA GLY A 159 0.64 18.77 -25.73
C GLY A 159 0.29 17.32 -26.11
N PHE A 160 -0.52 16.66 -25.29
CA PHE A 160 -0.98 15.30 -25.52
C PHE A 160 -1.87 15.22 -26.76
N TRP A 161 -2.85 16.11 -26.93
CA TRP A 161 -3.65 16.12 -28.17
C TRP A 161 -2.91 16.64 -29.39
N GLY A 162 -1.88 17.48 -29.26
CA GLY A 162 -1.02 17.85 -30.38
C GLY A 162 -0.28 16.64 -30.96
N ILE A 163 0.30 15.81 -30.09
CA ILE A 163 1.07 14.62 -30.49
C ILE A 163 0.16 13.46 -30.87
N PHE A 164 -0.84 13.10 -30.05
CA PHE A 164 -1.75 11.99 -30.38
C PHE A 164 -2.79 12.37 -31.43
N GLY A 165 -3.33 13.59 -31.41
CA GLY A 165 -4.31 14.06 -32.40
C GLY A 165 -3.71 14.15 -33.81
N SER A 166 -2.45 14.54 -33.96
CA SER A 166 -1.77 14.50 -35.27
C SER A 166 -1.60 13.06 -35.80
N LEU A 167 -1.36 12.07 -34.93
CA LEU A 167 -1.35 10.64 -35.29
C LEU A 167 -2.75 10.13 -35.70
N PHE A 168 -3.83 10.66 -35.12
CA PHE A 168 -5.20 10.29 -35.49
C PHE A 168 -5.67 10.94 -36.79
N LEU A 169 -5.34 12.22 -37.03
CA LEU A 169 -5.82 12.98 -38.19
C LEU A 169 -5.06 12.65 -39.48
N ILE A 170 -3.76 12.35 -39.42
CA ILE A 170 -2.98 12.04 -40.62
C ILE A 170 -2.88 10.53 -40.82
N THR A 171 -3.81 9.98 -41.60
CA THR A 171 -3.92 8.54 -41.91
C THR A 171 -2.62 7.88 -42.38
N LYS A 172 -1.72 8.63 -43.05
CA LYS A 172 -0.39 8.12 -43.46
C LYS A 172 0.56 7.88 -42.28
N TRP A 173 0.55 8.73 -41.26
CA TRP A 173 1.40 8.58 -40.06
C TRP A 173 0.93 7.41 -39.21
N ARG A 174 -0.40 7.24 -39.04
CA ARG A 174 -1.00 6.09 -38.37
C ARG A 174 -0.47 4.74 -38.91
N HIS A 175 -0.46 4.56 -40.23
CA HIS A 175 0.05 3.34 -40.87
C HIS A 175 1.59 3.21 -40.84
N ALA A 176 2.34 4.31 -40.70
CA ALA A 176 3.78 4.25 -40.47
C ALA A 176 4.10 3.82 -39.03
N TYR A 177 3.36 4.36 -38.06
CA TYR A 177 3.47 4.04 -36.64
C TYR A 177 3.15 2.57 -36.34
N TYR A 178 2.00 2.05 -36.79
CA TYR A 178 1.65 0.63 -36.58
C TYR A 178 2.73 -0.31 -37.15
N ARG A 179 3.16 -0.10 -38.42
CA ARG A 179 4.24 -0.89 -39.04
C ARG A 179 5.58 -0.81 -38.32
N PHE A 180 5.83 0.23 -37.53
CA PHE A 180 7.02 0.32 -36.69
C PHE A 180 6.85 -0.49 -35.40
N ILE A 181 5.71 -0.35 -34.72
CA ILE A 181 5.39 -1.09 -33.50
C ILE A 181 5.41 -2.60 -33.75
N ASP A 182 4.78 -3.07 -34.84
CA ASP A 182 4.74 -4.50 -35.20
C ASP A 182 6.16 -5.09 -35.34
N ARG A 183 7.06 -4.40 -36.07
CA ARG A 183 8.46 -4.83 -36.22
C ARG A 183 9.24 -4.88 -34.91
N VAL A 184 8.96 -3.99 -33.97
CA VAL A 184 9.59 -3.99 -32.65
C VAL A 184 9.02 -5.13 -31.80
N GLY A 185 7.70 -5.36 -31.86
CA GLY A 185 7.02 -6.47 -31.22
C GLY A 185 7.55 -7.83 -31.67
N ASP A 186 7.64 -8.06 -32.99
CA ASP A 186 8.19 -9.29 -33.58
C ASP A 186 9.63 -9.54 -33.12
N LYS A 187 10.48 -8.50 -33.14
CA LYS A 187 11.87 -8.61 -32.69
C LYS A 187 11.98 -8.97 -31.21
N LEU A 188 11.18 -8.34 -30.35
CA LEU A 188 11.15 -8.64 -28.91
C LEU A 188 10.59 -10.05 -28.63
N TYR A 189 9.55 -10.46 -29.35
CA TYR A 189 8.94 -11.78 -29.24
C TYR A 189 9.91 -12.90 -29.61
N VAL A 190 10.60 -12.77 -30.75
CA VAL A 190 11.63 -13.72 -31.19
C VAL A 190 12.80 -13.77 -30.20
N THR A 191 13.34 -12.62 -29.78
CA THR A 191 14.42 -12.58 -28.77
C THR A 191 14.01 -13.24 -27.45
N SER A 192 12.78 -13.01 -26.99
CA SER A 192 12.26 -13.62 -25.77
C SER A 192 12.14 -15.14 -25.88
N ILE A 193 11.66 -15.66 -27.03
CA ILE A 193 11.54 -17.11 -27.27
C ILE A 193 12.90 -17.79 -27.38
N VAL A 194 13.89 -17.16 -28.02
CA VAL A 194 15.25 -17.69 -28.11
C VAL A 194 15.88 -17.78 -26.72
N ASN A 195 15.87 -16.68 -25.95
CA ASN A 195 16.38 -16.68 -24.58
C ASN A 195 15.68 -17.73 -23.69
N PHE A 196 14.36 -17.91 -23.84
CA PHE A 196 13.61 -18.92 -23.07
C PHE A 196 13.96 -20.36 -23.48
N ARG A 197 14.34 -20.60 -24.74
CA ARG A 197 14.87 -21.89 -25.19
C ARG A 197 16.26 -22.15 -24.63
N ASP A 198 17.13 -21.13 -24.60
CA ASP A 198 18.51 -21.23 -24.10
C ASP A 198 18.59 -21.38 -22.56
N MET A 199 17.55 -20.97 -21.82
CA MET A 199 17.40 -21.28 -20.39
C MET A 199 17.02 -22.73 -20.11
N LYS A 200 16.42 -23.46 -21.07
CA LYS A 200 15.91 -24.83 -20.86
C LYS A 200 16.97 -25.96 -20.82
N PRO A 201 18.11 -25.94 -21.57
CA PRO A 201 19.10 -27.03 -21.48
C PRO A 201 19.84 -27.12 -20.14
N ALA A 202 20.11 -25.99 -19.47
CA ALA A 202 20.89 -25.96 -18.23
C ALA A 202 20.27 -26.84 -17.11
N ALA A 203 18.97 -26.71 -16.88
CA ALA A 203 18.25 -27.49 -15.86
C ALA A 203 18.24 -29.00 -16.13
N HIS A 204 18.32 -29.42 -17.41
CA HIS A 204 18.31 -30.84 -17.77
C HIS A 204 19.69 -31.50 -17.65
N GLN A 205 20.76 -30.71 -17.78
CA GLN A 205 22.15 -31.18 -17.63
C GLN A 205 22.53 -31.35 -16.15
N GLU A 206 22.13 -30.45 -15.26
CA GLU A 206 22.36 -30.61 -13.81
C GLU A 206 21.65 -31.83 -13.21
N LEU A 207 20.44 -32.17 -13.69
CA LEU A 207 19.72 -33.36 -13.25
C LEU A 207 20.45 -34.66 -13.63
N LEU A 208 21.04 -34.73 -14.82
CA LEU A 208 21.83 -35.88 -15.25
C LEU A 208 23.14 -35.98 -14.46
N ILE A 209 23.85 -34.87 -14.25
CA ILE A 209 25.09 -34.85 -13.46
C ILE A 209 24.82 -35.29 -12.02
N ASN A 210 23.75 -34.80 -11.38
CA ASN A 210 23.37 -35.22 -10.03
C ASN A 210 22.93 -36.69 -9.95
N TYR A 211 22.29 -37.22 -11.00
CA TYR A 211 21.91 -38.64 -11.05
C TYR A 211 23.16 -39.56 -11.09
N TYR A 212 24.15 -39.23 -11.93
CA TYR A 212 25.39 -40.01 -11.99
C TYR A 212 26.29 -39.82 -10.75
N ALA A 213 26.35 -38.62 -10.19
CA ALA A 213 27.12 -38.36 -8.95
C ALA A 213 26.57 -39.17 -7.76
N LYS A 214 25.24 -39.31 -7.63
CA LYS A 214 24.62 -40.12 -6.57
C LYS A 214 24.86 -41.62 -6.68
N GLY A 215 25.38 -42.11 -7.81
CA GLY A 215 25.66 -43.53 -8.04
C GLY A 215 27.04 -44.00 -7.57
N LEU A 216 27.93 -43.11 -7.14
CA LEU A 216 29.36 -43.43 -6.92
C LEU A 216 29.79 -43.53 -5.44
N ASP A 217 28.97 -43.09 -4.47
CA ASP A 217 29.27 -43.18 -3.03
C ASP A 217 28.76 -44.48 -2.35
N GLY A 218 28.30 -45.47 -3.13
CA GLY A 218 27.76 -46.75 -2.64
C GLY A 218 28.70 -47.93 -2.89
N ASN A 219 29.53 -48.29 -1.90
CA ASN A 219 30.53 -49.35 -2.01
C ASN A 219 29.97 -50.76 -2.31
N ASN A 220 30.71 -51.50 -3.14
CA ASN A 220 30.79 -52.97 -3.22
C ASN A 220 29.50 -53.80 -3.27
N TYR A 221 29.16 -54.32 -4.46
CA TYR A 221 29.15 -55.79 -4.68
C TYR A 221 29.59 -56.11 -6.11
N LEU A 222 30.41 -57.16 -6.24
CA LEU A 222 30.98 -57.68 -7.48
C LEU A 222 30.09 -58.80 -8.05
N LEU A 223 30.15 -59.01 -9.38
CA LEU A 223 29.68 -60.16 -10.20
C LEU A 223 28.42 -59.91 -11.07
N PRO A 224 28.33 -60.53 -12.27
CA PRO A 224 29.29 -60.37 -13.37
C PRO A 224 28.58 -60.05 -14.71
N LEU A 225 29.34 -59.70 -15.76
CA LEU A 225 28.81 -59.65 -17.13
C LEU A 225 28.26 -61.02 -17.57
N LYS A 226 27.02 -61.07 -18.09
CA LYS A 226 26.67 -61.88 -19.27
C LYS A 226 25.28 -61.56 -19.89
N VAL A 227 25.35 -60.94 -21.08
CA VAL A 227 24.61 -61.27 -22.34
C VAL A 227 23.08 -61.38 -22.36
N ALA A 228 22.43 -60.42 -23.05
CA ALA A 228 21.47 -60.53 -24.18
C ALA A 228 20.99 -59.09 -24.49
N LYS A 229 21.02 -58.47 -25.68
CA LYS A 229 20.91 -58.85 -27.10
C LYS A 229 19.50 -59.29 -27.52
N GLN A 230 18.91 -58.53 -28.45
CA GLN A 230 17.53 -58.59 -28.99
C GLN A 230 16.46 -58.16 -27.96
N ILE A 231 15.47 -57.31 -28.29
CA ILE A 231 14.99 -56.81 -29.59
C ILE A 231 15.11 -55.27 -29.65
#